data_AF-A0AB37QRZ4-F1
#
_entry.id   AF-A0AB37QRZ4-F1
#
_cell.length_a   1.000
_cell.length_b   1.000
_cell.length_c   1.000
_cell.angle_alpha   90.00
_cell.angle_beta   90.00
_cell.angle_gamma   90.00
#
_symmetry.space_group_name_H-M   'P 1'
#
loop_
_entity.id
_entity.type
_entity.pdbx_description
1 polymer ?
#
loop_
_entity_poly.entity_id
_entity_poly.type
_entity_poly.pdbx_seq_one_letter_code
_entity_poly.pdbx_strand_id
1 'polypeptide(L)'
;MLKSIVSNLEPVLLRISKVGNGCGFLLIVGYVLLSMVSLMQDPNFDQLRLVQEFGPLIFSAFFVSAVCMILQMMIRTNARSN
;
A
#
# COMPACT_ATOMS: atom_id res chain seq x y z
N MET A 1 -2.73 30.83 3.10
CA MET A 1 -2.03 29.98 2.11
C MET A 1 -2.03 28.50 2.47
N LEU A 2 -1.72 28.11 3.71
CA LEU A 2 -1.70 26.70 4.14
C LEU A 2 -3.02 25.94 3.87
N LYS A 3 -4.18 26.56 4.14
CA LYS A 3 -5.52 25.97 3.86
C LYS A 3 -5.73 25.59 2.38
N SER A 4 -5.22 26.38 1.44
CA SER A 4 -5.34 26.13 0.00
C SER A 4 -4.46 24.95 -0.44
N ILE A 5 -3.26 24.84 0.14
CA ILE A 5 -2.31 23.76 -0.15
C ILE A 5 -2.86 22.43 0.40
N VAL A 6 -3.35 22.46 1.65
CA VAL A 6 -3.96 21.31 2.32
C VAL A 6 -5.21 20.81 1.58
N SER A 7 -6.07 21.73 1.10
CA SER A 7 -7.27 21.39 0.33
C SER A 7 -6.95 20.73 -1.02
N ASN A 8 -5.84 21.08 -1.67
CA ASN A 8 -5.41 20.44 -2.92
C ASN A 8 -4.69 19.10 -2.68
N LEU A 9 -4.08 18.93 -1.50
CA LEU A 9 -3.40 17.69 -1.11
C LEU A 9 -4.36 16.58 -0.69
N GLU A 10 -5.48 16.89 -0.04
CA GLU A 10 -6.48 15.90 0.39
C GLU A 10 -6.95 14.96 -0.75
N PRO A 11 -7.40 15.45 -1.93
CA PRO A 11 -7.81 14.56 -3.03
C PRO A 11 -6.65 13.75 -3.61
N VAL A 12 -5.42 14.28 -3.57
CA VAL A 12 -4.21 13.58 -4.05
C VAL A 12 -3.84 12.45 -3.10
N LEU A 13 -3.82 12.70 -1.78
CA LEU A 13 -3.57 11.68 -0.77
C LEU A 13 -4.62 10.57 -0.82
N LEU A 14 -5.88 10.90 -1.10
CA LEU A 14 -6.98 9.94 -1.19
C LEU A 14 -6.85 9.05 -2.43
N ARG A 15 -6.40 9.62 -3.56
CA ARG A 15 -6.06 8.84 -4.77
C ARG A 15 -4.86 7.92 -4.53
N ILE A 16 -3.78 8.43 -3.94
CA ILE A 16 -2.58 7.63 -3.62
C ILE A 16 -2.94 6.49 -2.67
N SER A 17 -3.75 6.75 -1.64
CA SER A 17 -4.22 5.73 -0.71
C SER A 17 -5.06 4.64 -1.39
N LYS A 18 -6.00 5.02 -2.26
CA LYS A 18 -6.79 4.04 -3.05
C LYS A 18 -5.91 3.19 -3.98
N VAL A 19 -5.00 3.84 -4.70
CA VAL A 19 -4.09 3.17 -5.64
C VAL A 19 -3.14 2.24 -4.88
N GLY A 20 -2.58 2.70 -3.77
CA GLY A 20 -1.67 1.91 -2.93
C GLY A 20 -2.38 0.69 -2.32
N ASN A 21 -3.63 0.84 -1.87
CA ASN A 21 -4.40 -0.30 -1.34
C ASN A 21 -4.77 -1.30 -2.44
N GLY A 22 -5.17 -0.81 -3.62
CA GLY A 22 -5.44 -1.67 -4.78
C GLY A 22 -4.19 -2.40 -5.29
N CYS A 23 -3.07 -1.70 -5.37
CA CYS A 23 -1.78 -2.26 -5.78
C CYS A 23 -1.27 -3.28 -4.75
N GLY A 24 -1.37 -2.96 -3.45
CA GLY A 24 -1.03 -3.89 -2.36
C GLY A 24 -1.87 -5.16 -2.41
N PHE A 25 -3.17 -5.06 -2.66
CA PHE A 25 -4.04 -6.22 -2.85
C PHE A 25 -3.63 -7.07 -4.06
N LEU A 26 -3.36 -6.45 -5.21
CA LEU A 26 -2.91 -7.16 -6.41
C LEU A 26 -1.57 -7.87 -6.19
N LEU A 27 -0.63 -7.25 -5.46
CA LEU A 27 0.66 -7.85 -5.12
C LEU A 27 0.50 -9.05 -4.19
N ILE A 28 -0.41 -9.00 -3.20
CA ILE A 28 -0.72 -10.15 -2.34
C ILE A 28 -1.32 -11.30 -3.18
N VAL A 29 -2.32 -11.00 -4.01
CA VAL A 29 -2.95 -12.02 -4.87
C VAL A 29 -1.93 -12.63 -5.82
N GLY A 30 -1.09 -11.80 -6.44
CA GLY A 30 -0.01 -12.25 -7.31
C GLY A 30 1.00 -13.15 -6.58
N TYR A 31 1.41 -12.76 -5.37
CA TYR A 31 2.30 -13.57 -4.53
C TYR A 31 1.70 -14.94 -4.21
N VAL A 32 0.41 -15.01 -3.84
CA VAL A 32 -0.26 -16.29 -3.54
C VAL A 32 -0.34 -17.16 -4.79
N LEU A 33 -0.73 -16.60 -5.93
CA LEU A 33 -0.81 -17.34 -7.19
C LEU A 33 0.56 -17.87 -7.63
N LEU A 34 1.60 -17.03 -7.57
CA LEU A 34 2.97 -17.43 -7.88
C LEU A 34 3.48 -18.51 -6.94
N SER A 35 3.17 -18.41 -5.65
CA SER A 35 3.52 -19.44 -4.66
C SER A 35 2.89 -20.78 -5.02
N MET A 36 1.59 -20.80 -5.34
CA MET A 36 0.86 -22.02 -5.70
C MET A 36 1.38 -22.66 -6.99
N VAL A 37 1.63 -21.85 -8.03
CA VAL A 37 2.21 -22.34 -9.29
C VAL A 37 3.59 -22.92 -9.05
N SER A 38 4.43 -22.26 -8.24
CA SER A 38 5.80 -22.70 -7.99
C SER A 38 5.82 -23.99 -7.16
N LEU A 39 4.96 -24.12 -6.16
CA LEU A 39 4.77 -25.36 -5.39
C LEU A 39 4.28 -26.54 -6.25
N MET A 40 3.44 -26.27 -7.25
CA MET A 40 2.98 -27.32 -8.18
C MET A 40 4.08 -27.74 -9.16
N GLN A 41 5.01 -26.85 -9.50
CA GLN A 41 6.12 -27.13 -10.42
C GLN A 41 7.32 -27.78 -9.71
N ASP A 42 7.62 -27.37 -8.49
CA ASP A 42 8.71 -27.90 -7.69
C ASP A 42 8.28 -28.07 -6.21
N PRO A 43 8.15 -29.30 -5.70
CA PRO A 43 7.80 -29.53 -4.30
C PRO A 43 8.89 -29.08 -3.30
N ASN A 44 10.12 -28.82 -3.76
CA ASN A 44 11.20 -28.24 -2.93
C ASN A 44 11.31 -26.71 -3.11
N PHE A 45 10.29 -26.07 -3.66
CA PHE A 45 10.32 -24.63 -3.94
C PHE A 45 10.66 -23.80 -2.70
N ASP A 46 11.68 -22.95 -2.84
CA ASP A 46 12.16 -22.10 -1.77
C ASP A 46 11.30 -20.84 -1.63
N GLN A 47 10.24 -20.98 -0.83
CA GLN A 47 9.27 -19.93 -0.53
C GLN A 47 9.93 -18.66 0.05
N LEU A 48 11.09 -18.79 0.69
CA LEU A 48 11.82 -17.67 1.28
C LEU A 48 12.25 -16.65 0.23
N ARG A 49 12.70 -17.13 -0.94
CA ARG A 49 13.14 -16.26 -2.03
C ARG A 49 11.98 -15.43 -2.61
N LEU A 50 10.80 -16.04 -2.73
CA LEU A 50 9.61 -15.34 -3.20
C LEU A 50 9.17 -14.25 -2.20
N VAL A 51 9.29 -14.52 -0.89
CA VAL A 51 9.04 -13.51 0.16
C VAL A 51 10.05 -12.38 0.11
N GLN A 52 11.33 -12.65 -0.16
CA GLN A 52 12.35 -11.60 -0.26
C GLN A 52 12.12 -10.66 -1.45
N GLU A 53 11.60 -11.18 -2.57
CA GLU A 53 11.32 -10.36 -3.76
C GLU A 53 10.00 -9.56 -3.62
N PHE A 54 8.91 -10.21 -3.17
CA PHE A 54 7.58 -9.59 -3.12
C PHE A 54 7.27 -8.88 -1.79
N GLY A 55 7.88 -9.32 -0.69
CA GLY A 55 7.65 -8.77 0.65
C GLY A 55 7.92 -7.26 0.75
N PRO A 56 9.08 -6.75 0.26
CA PRO A 56 9.36 -5.31 0.27
C PRO A 56 8.37 -4.49 -0.57
N LEU A 57 7.91 -5.04 -1.70
CA LEU A 57 6.94 -4.40 -2.59
C LEU A 57 5.56 -4.32 -1.94
N ILE A 58 5.10 -5.40 -1.32
CA ILE A 58 3.84 -5.43 -0.57
C ILE A 58 3.92 -4.46 0.61
N PHE A 59 5.00 -4.53 1.40
CA PHE A 59 5.19 -3.67 2.57
C PHE A 59 5.20 -2.19 2.21
N SER A 60 5.94 -1.80 1.17
CA SER A 60 6.00 -0.40 0.72
C SER A 60 4.65 0.13 0.23
N ALA A 61 3.87 -0.68 -0.51
CA ALA A 61 2.53 -0.29 -0.97
C ALA A 61 1.56 -0.02 0.19
N PHE A 62 1.55 -0.90 1.20
CA PHE A 62 0.71 -0.71 2.39
C PHE A 62 1.22 0.42 3.29
N PHE A 63 2.53 0.56 3.46
CA PHE A 63 3.14 1.61 4.27
C PHE A 63 2.81 3.01 3.72
N VAL A 64 2.98 3.22 2.41
CA VAL A 64 2.62 4.50 1.76
C VAL A 64 1.13 4.79 1.90
N SER A 65 0.28 3.77 1.77
CA SER A 65 -1.18 3.91 1.94
C SER A 65 -1.55 4.31 3.38
N ALA A 66 -0.93 3.67 4.37
CA ALA A 66 -1.14 3.96 5.78
C ALA A 66 -0.67 5.38 6.14
N VAL A 67 0.53 5.78 5.70
CA VAL A 67 1.04 7.14 5.91
C VAL A 67 0.11 8.18 5.29
N CYS A 68 -0.37 7.95 4.07
CA CYS A 68 -1.35 8.85 3.43
C CYS A 68 -2.67 8.94 4.21
N MET A 69 -3.13 7.86 4.83
CA MET A 69 -4.35 7.85 5.63
C MET A 69 -4.16 8.59 6.97
N ILE A 70 -3.02 8.39 7.63
CA ILE A 70 -2.65 9.11 8.86
C ILE A 70 -2.56 10.62 8.59
N LEU A 71 -1.89 11.03 7.51
CA LEU A 71 -1.82 12.42 7.09
C LEU A 71 -3.21 13.03 6.85
N GLN A 72 -4.11 12.30 6.18
CA GLN A 72 -5.49 12.75 6.00
C GLN A 72 -6.24 12.93 7.33
N MET A 73 -6.07 11.99 8.28
CA MET A 73 -6.69 12.11 9.60
C MET A 73 -6.14 13.32 10.36
N MET A 74 -4.82 13.53 10.36
CA MET A 74 -4.19 14.68 11.01
C MET A 74 -4.65 16.02 10.42
N ILE A 75 -4.80 16.09 9.10
CA ILE A 75 -5.33 17.26 8.40
C ILE A 75 -6.78 17.54 8.84
N ARG A 76 -7.63 16.52 8.84
CA ARG A 76 -9.05 16.67 9.26
C ARG A 76 -9.17 17.09 10.71
N THR A 77 -8.40 16.50 11.61
CA THR A 77 -8.43 16.84 13.05
C THR A 77 -8.01 18.29 13.29
N ASN A 78 -6.95 18.78 12.61
CA ASN A 78 -6.55 20.18 12.68
C ASN A 78 -7.59 21.13 12.09
N ALA A 79 -8.24 20.75 10.98
CA ALA A 79 -9.28 21.56 10.37
C ALA A 79 -10.57 21.66 11.21
N ARG A 80 -10.82 20.70 12.10
CA ARG A 80 -12.01 20.66 12.97
C ARG A 80 -11.80 21.35 14.33
N SER A 81 -10.55 21.55 14.72
CA SER A 81 -10.15 22.21 15.97
C SER A 81 -10.05 23.74 15.87
N ASN A 82 -10.31 24.32 14.69
CA ASN A 82 -10.10 25.73 14.36
C ASN A 82 -11.32 26.29 13.63
#